data_AF-A0A834YBL4-F1
#
_entry.id   AF-A0A834YBL4-F1
#
_cell.length_a   1.000
_cell.length_b   1.000
_cell.length_c   1.000
_cell.angle_alpha   90.00
_cell.angle_beta   90.00
_cell.angle_gamma   90.00
#
_symmetry.space_group_name_H-M   'P 1'
#
loop_
_entity.id
_entity.type
_entity.pdbx_description
1 polymer ?
#
loop_
_entity_poly.entity_id
_entity_poly.type
_entity_poly.pdbx_seq_one_letter_code
_entity_poly.pdbx_strand_id
1 'polypeptide(L)'
;MNSKASSLLPSFPAISYRRAKARSKGLPTISLSVSSGHQQQQPPLDILTSSNRREDVLNAVRGSLSNCLSETNLHQTVPGLKSKTRGKVRDVYDVGDYLVLVTTDRQSAFDRVLASIPFKGQILNETSLWWFDKTQHIVPNAVVLNPDRNVTIAKKCSVFPVEFVAAVECSVFQGQQQLQLPQKFLSALYIGLKQQQRDRQKQFQLELRGEREMVQ
;
A
#
# COMPACT_ATOMS: atom_id res chain seq x y z
N MET A 1 16.89 52.17 5.49
CA MET A 1 17.86 51.78 6.53
C MET A 1 17.40 50.48 7.15
N ASN A 2 18.33 49.54 7.24
CA ASN A 2 18.17 48.12 7.59
C ASN A 2 17.73 47.87 9.04
N SER A 3 17.00 46.79 9.27
CA SER A 3 17.33 45.64 10.17
C SER A 3 16.05 44.81 10.39
N LYS A 4 15.88 43.62 9.77
CA LYS A 4 16.34 42.28 10.16
C LYS A 4 16.10 41.90 11.62
N ALA A 5 15.14 40.99 11.84
CA ALA A 5 15.22 39.72 12.61
C ALA A 5 13.78 39.28 12.96
N SER A 6 13.37 38.02 13.08
CA SER A 6 13.86 36.71 12.69
C SER A 6 12.73 35.77 13.11
N SER A 7 12.22 34.97 12.19
CA SER A 7 11.23 33.92 12.42
C SER A 7 11.66 32.95 13.53
N LEU A 8 10.80 32.71 14.52
CA LEU A 8 10.92 31.58 15.43
C LEU A 8 9.78 30.60 15.17
N LEU A 9 10.00 29.68 14.22
CA LEU A 9 9.24 28.44 14.17
C LEU A 9 9.92 27.45 15.13
N PRO A 10 9.16 26.73 15.99
CA PRO A 10 9.75 25.70 16.82
C PRO A 10 10.30 24.58 15.91
N SER A 11 11.61 24.36 15.97
CA SER A 11 12.26 23.22 15.33
C SER A 11 11.85 21.95 16.07
N PHE A 12 10.94 21.18 15.49
CA PHE A 12 10.61 19.85 16.00
C PHE A 12 11.75 18.87 15.66
N PRO A 13 12.13 17.99 16.60
CA PRO A 13 13.26 17.09 16.41
C PRO A 13 12.98 16.09 15.27
N ALA A 14 13.99 15.85 14.44
CA ALA A 14 13.97 14.76 13.48
C ALA A 14 13.84 13.42 14.22
N ILE A 15 12.73 12.71 14.01
CA ILE A 15 12.55 11.36 14.55
C ILE A 15 13.48 10.43 13.78
N SER A 16 14.63 10.15 14.40
CA SER A 16 15.54 9.09 13.99
C SER A 16 14.89 7.74 14.28
N TYR A 17 14.63 6.94 13.24
CA TYR A 17 14.25 5.55 13.39
C TYR A 17 15.42 4.78 14.05
N ARG A 18 15.36 4.59 15.38
CA ARG A 18 16.27 3.66 16.05
C ARG A 18 15.97 2.26 15.56
N ARG A 19 16.87 1.72 14.73
CA ARG A 19 16.97 0.30 14.42
C ARG A 19 17.16 -0.47 15.73
N ALA A 20 16.10 -1.13 16.21
CA ALA A 20 16.21 -2.03 17.35
C ALA A 20 17.15 -3.18 16.99
N LYS A 21 18.29 -3.28 17.70
CA LYS A 21 19.23 -4.40 17.59
C LYS A 21 18.65 -5.57 18.39
N ALA A 22 18.00 -6.51 17.71
CA ALA A 22 17.50 -7.72 18.35
C ALA A 22 18.68 -8.53 18.91
N ARG A 23 18.75 -8.60 20.24
CA ARG A 23 19.70 -9.43 20.99
C ARG A 23 19.13 -10.85 21.03
N SER A 24 19.63 -11.74 20.18
CA SER A 24 19.22 -13.15 20.18
C SER A 24 19.65 -13.81 21.50
N LYS A 25 18.67 -14.14 22.33
CA LYS A 25 18.82 -15.14 23.38
C LYS A 25 18.26 -16.46 22.84
N GLY A 26 19.03 -17.53 23.03
CA GLY A 26 18.95 -18.79 22.30
C GLY A 26 17.55 -19.39 22.21
N LEU A 27 17.19 -19.76 20.97
CA LEU A 27 16.14 -20.71 20.66
C LEU A 27 16.82 -22.02 20.23
N PRO A 28 16.26 -23.20 20.58
CA PRO A 28 16.86 -24.47 20.23
C PRO A 28 16.87 -24.64 18.70
N THR A 29 18.03 -24.94 18.15
CA THR A 29 18.23 -25.29 16.74
C THR A 29 17.51 -26.60 16.44
N ILE A 30 16.34 -26.53 15.80
CA ILE A 30 15.71 -27.71 15.21
C ILE A 30 16.38 -27.93 13.84
N SER A 31 17.35 -28.82 13.79
CA SER A 31 17.97 -29.29 12.55
C SER A 31 16.98 -30.18 11.81
N LEU A 32 16.41 -29.67 10.70
CA LEU A 32 15.61 -30.46 9.77
C LEU A 32 16.54 -31.26 8.86
N SER A 33 16.81 -32.52 9.22
CA SER A 33 17.36 -33.50 8.29
C SER A 33 16.26 -33.90 7.31
N VAL A 34 16.40 -33.48 6.05
CA VAL A 34 15.55 -33.94 4.94
C VAL A 34 15.97 -35.36 4.59
N SER A 35 15.21 -36.34 5.07
CA SER A 35 15.24 -37.71 4.58
C SER A 35 14.43 -37.78 3.29
N SER A 36 15.13 -38.01 2.19
CA SER A 36 14.59 -38.23 0.84
C SER A 36 13.70 -39.47 0.83
N GLY A 37 12.40 -39.29 0.64
CA GLY A 37 11.47 -40.40 0.39
C GLY A 37 10.06 -40.15 0.91
N HIS A 38 9.26 -39.37 0.17
CA HIS A 38 7.86 -39.67 -0.17
C HIS A 38 7.25 -38.51 -0.98
N GLN A 39 6.33 -38.89 -1.87
CA GLN A 39 5.74 -38.09 -2.95
C GLN A 39 5.24 -36.70 -2.52
N GLN A 40 5.56 -35.70 -3.35
CA GLN A 40 5.00 -34.35 -3.27
C GLN A 40 3.49 -34.39 -3.54
N GLN A 41 2.69 -34.19 -2.49
CA GLN A 41 1.30 -33.73 -2.62
C GLN A 41 1.25 -32.27 -2.18
N GLN A 42 0.75 -31.40 -3.07
CA GLN A 42 0.33 -30.05 -2.73
C GLN A 42 -0.58 -30.10 -1.49
N PRO A 43 -0.53 -29.14 -0.55
CA PRO A 43 -1.43 -29.17 0.59
C PRO A 43 -2.87 -29.11 0.06
N PRO A 44 -3.70 -30.15 0.27
CA PRO A 44 -5.05 -30.15 -0.25
C PRO A 44 -5.87 -29.14 0.52
N LEU A 45 -6.95 -28.67 -0.11
CA LEU A 45 -8.01 -27.84 0.47
C LEU A 45 -8.78 -28.54 1.62
N ASP A 46 -8.18 -29.52 2.30
CA ASP A 46 -8.72 -30.40 3.34
C ASP A 46 -8.25 -30.04 4.76
N ILE A 47 -7.53 -28.92 4.93
CA ILE A 47 -7.16 -28.43 6.27
C ILE A 47 -8.41 -27.94 7.05
N LEU A 48 -9.50 -27.61 6.35
CA LEU A 48 -10.76 -27.13 6.92
C LEU A 48 -11.79 -28.24 7.22
N THR A 49 -11.52 -29.51 6.86
CA THR A 49 -12.50 -30.61 6.94
C THR A 49 -12.49 -31.38 8.28
N SER A 50 -11.48 -31.19 9.15
CA SER A 50 -11.54 -31.74 10.52
C SER A 50 -12.40 -30.83 11.41
N SER A 51 -13.59 -31.30 11.77
CA SER A 51 -14.60 -30.58 12.56
C SER A 51 -14.03 -29.85 13.78
N ASN A 52 -13.22 -30.51 14.61
CA ASN A 52 -12.69 -29.89 15.83
C ASN A 52 -11.82 -28.64 15.57
N ARG A 53 -10.97 -28.63 14.54
CA ARG A 53 -10.14 -27.46 14.19
C ARG A 53 -10.97 -26.32 13.59
N ARG A 54 -12.09 -26.62 12.94
CA ARG A 54 -12.98 -25.60 12.38
C ARG A 54 -13.61 -24.77 13.49
N GLU A 55 -14.14 -25.40 14.52
CA GLU A 55 -14.70 -24.72 15.70
C GLU A 55 -13.65 -23.86 16.40
N ASP A 56 -12.43 -24.37 16.61
CA ASP A 56 -11.34 -23.59 17.23
C ASP A 56 -10.99 -22.34 16.42
N VAL A 57 -10.86 -22.49 15.09
CA VAL A 57 -10.60 -21.37 14.18
C VAL A 57 -11.76 -20.37 14.22
N LEU A 58 -13.01 -20.83 14.17
CA LEU A 58 -14.17 -19.95 14.23
C LEU A 58 -14.25 -19.18 15.56
N ASN A 59 -13.92 -19.84 16.67
CA ASN A 59 -13.87 -19.20 17.98
C ASN A 59 -12.74 -18.17 18.06
N ALA A 60 -11.56 -18.47 17.52
CA ALA A 60 -10.46 -17.52 17.42
C ALA A 60 -10.82 -16.30 16.54
N VAL A 61 -11.50 -16.54 15.40
CA VAL A 61 -12.00 -15.48 14.52
C VAL A 61 -12.99 -14.60 15.28
N ARG A 62 -14.01 -15.20 15.93
CA ARG A 62 -15.02 -14.47 16.71
C ARG A 62 -14.38 -13.63 17.83
N GLY A 63 -13.41 -14.18 18.55
CA GLY A 63 -12.66 -13.44 19.58
C GLY A 63 -11.88 -12.25 19.02
N SER A 64 -11.35 -12.40 17.81
CA SER A 64 -10.53 -11.38 17.15
C SER A 64 -11.33 -10.26 16.48
N LEU A 65 -12.65 -10.42 16.27
CA LEU A 65 -13.49 -9.40 15.63
C LEU A 65 -13.51 -8.07 16.39
N SER A 66 -13.33 -8.12 17.72
CA SER A 66 -13.24 -6.93 18.57
C SER A 66 -12.03 -6.04 18.27
N ASN A 67 -10.98 -6.60 17.66
CA ASN A 67 -9.76 -5.88 17.30
C ASN A 67 -9.87 -5.14 15.95
N CYS A 68 -10.98 -5.30 15.22
CA CYS A 68 -11.15 -4.69 13.91
C CYS A 68 -11.47 -3.20 14.01
N LEU A 69 -10.65 -2.37 13.36
CA LEU A 69 -10.92 -0.95 13.20
C LEU A 69 -11.85 -0.72 12.00
N SER A 70 -13.17 -0.84 12.21
CA SER A 70 -14.16 -0.67 11.14
C SER A 70 -14.52 0.79 10.86
N GLU A 71 -14.54 1.65 11.87
CA GLU A 71 -14.91 3.06 11.72
C GLU A 71 -14.14 3.93 12.72
N THR A 72 -13.80 5.14 12.32
CA THR A 72 -13.10 6.11 13.18
C THR A 72 -13.98 7.33 13.46
N ASN A 73 -13.94 7.85 14.68
CA ASN A 73 -14.70 9.04 15.10
C ASN A 73 -13.77 10.11 15.71
N LEU A 74 -12.64 10.37 15.05
CA LEU A 74 -11.64 11.32 15.57
C LEU A 74 -12.16 12.77 15.62
N HIS A 75 -13.18 13.08 14.83
CA HIS A 75 -13.80 14.41 14.82
C HIS A 75 -14.50 14.79 16.14
N GLN A 76 -14.81 13.80 16.98
CA GLN A 76 -15.46 14.01 18.28
C GLN A 76 -14.44 14.17 19.40
N THR A 77 -13.26 13.55 19.25
CA THR A 77 -12.27 13.44 20.33
C THR A 77 -11.13 14.42 20.18
N VAL A 78 -10.74 14.78 18.95
CA VAL A 78 -9.58 15.64 18.70
C VAL A 78 -10.04 17.03 18.25
N PRO A 79 -9.72 18.08 19.04
CA PRO A 79 -10.02 19.46 18.65
C PRO A 79 -9.31 19.81 17.33
N GLY A 80 -10.06 20.26 16.33
CA GLY A 80 -9.53 20.70 15.03
C GLY A 80 -9.84 19.78 13.86
N LEU A 81 -10.19 18.50 14.09
CA LEU A 81 -10.65 17.61 13.03
C LEU A 81 -12.18 17.74 12.90
N LYS A 82 -12.67 18.60 12.03
CA LYS A 82 -14.13 18.84 11.90
C LYS A 82 -14.78 18.08 10.75
N SER A 83 -14.02 17.85 9.67
CA SER A 83 -14.53 17.20 8.46
C SER A 83 -14.04 15.76 8.39
N LYS A 84 -14.96 14.81 8.22
CA LYS A 84 -14.68 13.39 7.99
C LYS A 84 -15.31 12.98 6.66
N THR A 85 -14.48 12.49 5.75
CA THR A 85 -14.89 11.85 4.50
C THR A 85 -14.60 10.36 4.60
N ARG A 86 -15.65 9.54 4.53
CA ARG A 86 -15.53 8.08 4.60
C ARG A 86 -15.34 7.50 3.21
N GLY A 87 -14.17 6.92 2.95
CA GLY A 87 -13.90 6.12 1.77
C GLY A 87 -14.19 4.63 1.99
N LYS A 88 -14.03 3.81 0.93
CA LYS A 88 -14.20 2.35 1.00
C LYS A 88 -13.32 1.73 2.11
N VAL A 89 -12.04 2.09 2.11
CA VAL A 89 -11.00 1.48 2.98
C VAL A 89 -10.27 2.47 3.88
N ARG A 90 -10.37 3.78 3.62
CA ARG A 90 -9.74 4.84 4.43
C ARG A 90 -10.77 5.88 4.83
N ASP A 91 -10.62 6.40 6.04
CA ASP A 91 -11.31 7.61 6.49
C ASP A 91 -10.33 8.78 6.32
N VAL A 92 -10.79 9.87 5.73
CA VAL A 92 -9.98 11.08 5.49
C VAL A 92 -10.54 12.20 6.33
N TYR A 93 -9.68 12.88 7.08
CA TYR A 93 -10.05 14.09 7.80
C TYR A 93 -9.30 15.29 7.25
N ASP A 94 -10.04 16.35 6.94
CA ASP A 94 -9.48 17.60 6.39
C ASP A 94 -9.24 18.59 7.53
N VAL A 95 -7.99 19.08 7.60
CA VAL A 95 -7.51 20.06 8.61
C VAL A 95 -7.01 21.33 7.92
N GLY A 96 -7.43 21.60 6.68
CA GLY A 96 -7.02 22.76 5.89
C GLY A 96 -5.81 22.44 5.02
N ASP A 97 -4.60 22.71 5.53
CA ASP A 97 -3.35 22.50 4.78
C ASP A 97 -2.90 21.03 4.76
N TYR A 98 -3.43 20.22 5.68
CA TYR A 98 -3.08 18.82 5.85
C TYR A 98 -4.31 17.92 5.81
N LEU A 99 -4.09 16.70 5.35
CA LEU A 99 -5.04 15.61 5.36
C LEU A 99 -4.56 14.53 6.33
N VAL A 100 -5.44 14.10 7.23
CA VAL A 100 -5.20 12.96 8.11
C VAL A 100 -5.88 11.75 7.49
N LEU A 101 -5.06 10.81 7.03
CA LEU A 101 -5.48 9.59 6.35
C LEU A 101 -5.45 8.43 7.35
N VAL A 102 -6.62 7.92 7.70
CA VAL A 102 -6.76 6.78 8.62
C VAL A 102 -7.09 5.52 7.83
N THR A 103 -6.18 4.56 7.81
CA THR A 103 -6.37 3.28 7.12
C THR A 103 -7.11 2.30 8.03
N THR A 104 -8.29 1.89 7.59
CA THR A 104 -9.19 1.01 8.34
C THR A 104 -9.07 -0.45 7.91
N ASP A 105 -9.66 -1.34 8.69
CA ASP A 105 -9.63 -2.79 8.46
C ASP A 105 -10.67 -3.26 7.43
N ARG A 106 -11.52 -2.35 6.94
CA ARG A 106 -12.59 -2.61 5.97
C ARG A 106 -12.04 -3.15 4.66
N GLN A 107 -12.53 -4.31 4.22
CA GLN A 107 -12.22 -4.92 2.93
C GLN A 107 -13.39 -4.72 1.98
N SER A 108 -13.11 -4.17 0.80
CA SER A 108 -14.09 -4.04 -0.28
C SER A 108 -13.69 -4.86 -1.50
N ALA A 109 -14.69 -5.40 -2.19
CA ALA A 109 -14.58 -5.91 -3.56
C ALA A 109 -15.93 -5.73 -4.24
N PHE A 110 -15.98 -5.66 -5.57
CA PHE A 110 -17.22 -5.43 -6.34
C PHE A 110 -18.06 -4.25 -5.80
N ASP A 111 -17.38 -3.13 -5.50
CA ASP A 111 -17.95 -1.88 -4.97
C ASP A 111 -18.74 -1.97 -3.66
N ARG A 112 -18.63 -3.08 -2.93
CA ARG A 112 -19.25 -3.26 -1.61
C ARG A 112 -18.21 -3.60 -0.55
N VAL A 113 -18.47 -3.19 0.69
CA VAL A 113 -17.68 -3.62 1.85
C VAL A 113 -18.11 -5.05 2.21
N LEU A 114 -17.16 -5.99 2.19
CA LEU A 114 -17.41 -7.42 2.40
C LEU A 114 -17.17 -7.86 3.84
N ALA A 115 -16.06 -7.41 4.43
CA ALA A 115 -15.62 -7.85 5.76
C ALA A 115 -14.67 -6.82 6.39
N SER A 116 -14.36 -7.00 7.67
CA SER A 116 -13.24 -6.32 8.33
C SER A 116 -12.22 -7.38 8.75
N ILE A 117 -10.94 -7.12 8.46
CA ILE A 117 -9.84 -8.04 8.80
C ILE A 117 -8.98 -7.34 9.85
N PRO A 118 -8.81 -7.93 11.05
CA PRO A 118 -8.11 -7.27 12.14
C PRO A 118 -6.67 -6.91 11.74
N PHE A 119 -6.23 -5.69 12.09
CA PHE A 119 -4.88 -5.16 11.85
C PHE A 119 -4.46 -4.99 10.39
N LYS A 120 -5.35 -5.23 9.43
CA LYS A 120 -5.05 -5.05 8.02
C LYS A 120 -4.65 -3.61 7.70
N GLY A 121 -5.36 -2.64 8.26
CA GLY A 121 -5.10 -1.23 8.03
C GLY A 121 -3.69 -0.81 8.48
N GLN A 122 -3.18 -1.39 9.57
CA GLN A 122 -1.83 -1.12 10.08
C GLN A 122 -0.78 -1.57 9.08
N ILE A 123 -0.87 -2.82 8.64
CA ILE A 123 0.10 -3.42 7.71
C ILE A 123 0.11 -2.66 6.38
N LEU A 124 -1.07 -2.30 5.86
CA LEU A 124 -1.16 -1.57 4.59
C LEU A 124 -0.61 -0.14 4.68
N ASN A 125 -0.82 0.53 5.82
CA ASN A 125 -0.30 1.87 6.05
C ASN A 125 1.23 1.82 6.20
N GLU A 126 1.77 0.93 7.03
CA GLU A 126 3.21 0.74 7.20
C GLU A 126 3.91 0.34 5.90
N THR A 127 3.29 -0.54 5.10
CA THR A 127 3.82 -0.91 3.77
C THR A 127 3.86 0.28 2.83
N SER A 128 2.82 1.14 2.86
CA SER A 128 2.80 2.36 2.05
C SER A 128 3.92 3.32 2.46
N LEU A 129 4.12 3.52 3.78
CA LEU A 129 5.20 4.36 4.31
C LEU A 129 6.58 3.83 3.93
N TRP A 130 6.78 2.52 3.98
CA TRP A 130 8.03 1.89 3.55
C TRP A 130 8.31 2.19 2.07
N TRP A 131 7.31 2.09 1.19
CA TRP A 131 7.48 2.44 -0.22
C TRP A 131 7.76 3.93 -0.41
N PHE A 132 7.04 4.80 0.30
CA PHE A 132 7.28 6.24 0.24
C PHE A 132 8.70 6.61 0.67
N ASP A 133 9.26 5.92 1.66
CA ASP A 133 10.67 6.06 2.09
C ASP A 133 11.63 5.57 1.00
N LYS A 134 11.37 4.40 0.40
CA LYS A 134 12.22 3.86 -0.67
C LYS A 134 12.23 4.71 -1.93
N THR A 135 11.14 5.39 -2.26
CA THR A 135 11.03 6.17 -3.51
C THR A 135 11.28 7.67 -3.35
N GLN A 136 11.66 8.16 -2.15
CA GLN A 136 11.93 9.59 -1.91
C GLN A 136 12.95 10.19 -2.87
N HIS A 137 13.93 9.39 -3.28
CA HIS A 137 15.00 9.81 -4.19
C HIS A 137 14.53 9.95 -5.65
N ILE A 138 13.36 9.40 -6.00
CA ILE A 138 12.80 9.41 -7.36
C ILE A 138 11.75 10.52 -7.50
N VAL A 139 10.79 10.58 -6.55
CA VAL A 139 9.66 11.52 -6.59
C VAL A 139 9.37 12.05 -5.19
N PRO A 140 9.13 13.37 -5.01
CA PRO A 140 8.71 13.92 -3.72
C PRO A 140 7.33 13.38 -3.33
N ASN A 141 7.18 12.94 -2.08
CA ASN A 141 5.92 12.43 -1.54
C ASN A 141 5.21 13.50 -0.69
N ALA A 142 3.90 13.31 -0.47
CA ALA A 142 3.09 14.21 0.33
C ALA A 142 3.11 13.88 1.84
N VAL A 143 3.80 12.81 2.26
CA VAL A 143 3.78 12.33 3.65
C VAL A 143 4.57 13.27 4.54
N VAL A 144 3.98 13.65 5.68
CA VAL A 144 4.60 14.55 6.67
C VAL A 144 4.99 13.79 7.92
N LEU A 145 4.03 13.07 8.51
CA LEU A 145 4.26 12.26 9.71
C LEU A 145 3.29 11.09 9.81
N ASN A 146 3.64 10.11 10.63
CA ASN A 146 2.81 8.95 10.93
C ASN A 146 2.74 8.77 12.47
N PRO A 147 1.79 9.44 13.16
CA PRO A 147 1.69 9.38 14.62
C PRO A 147 1.27 8.01 15.15
N ASP A 148 0.51 7.24 14.36
CA ASP A 148 0.04 5.90 14.72
C ASP A 148 0.17 4.96 13.51
N ARG A 149 0.21 3.64 13.75
CA ARG A 149 0.35 2.65 12.66
C ARG A 149 -0.80 2.69 11.66
N ASN A 150 -1.99 3.14 12.06
CA ASN A 150 -3.13 3.31 11.17
C ASN A 150 -3.24 4.71 10.54
N VAL A 151 -2.43 5.69 10.97
CA VAL A 151 -2.67 7.12 10.69
C VAL A 151 -1.47 7.77 10.01
N THR A 152 -1.67 8.23 8.78
CA THR A 152 -0.69 9.04 8.05
C THR A 152 -1.20 10.47 7.87
N ILE A 153 -0.37 11.46 8.22
CA ILE A 153 -0.63 12.88 7.93
C ILE A 153 0.11 13.27 6.66
N ALA A 154 -0.62 13.80 5.69
CA ALA A 154 -0.10 14.21 4.40
C ALA A 154 -0.43 15.69 4.13
N LYS A 155 0.39 16.36 3.32
CA LYS A 155 0.07 17.69 2.78
C LYS A 155 -1.10 17.58 1.81
N LYS A 156 -2.02 18.54 1.84
CA LYS A 156 -3.08 18.63 0.85
C LYS A 156 -2.47 19.08 -0.48
N CYS A 157 -2.70 18.30 -1.54
CA CYS A 157 -2.18 18.56 -2.88
C CYS A 157 -3.33 18.62 -3.88
N SER A 158 -3.16 19.39 -4.95
CA SER A 158 -4.03 19.32 -6.13
C SER A 158 -3.83 17.99 -6.84
N VAL A 159 -4.90 17.20 -6.95
CA VAL A 159 -4.86 15.89 -7.60
C VAL A 159 -4.95 16.10 -9.12
N PHE A 160 -4.00 15.53 -9.86
CA PHE A 160 -4.11 15.43 -11.31
C PHE A 160 -5.16 14.36 -11.64
N PRO A 161 -6.17 14.64 -12.48
CA PRO A 161 -7.34 13.77 -12.68
C PRO A 161 -7.05 12.56 -13.59
N VAL A 162 -5.91 11.89 -13.38
CA VAL A 162 -5.47 10.71 -14.14
C VAL A 162 -4.95 9.66 -13.17
N GLU A 163 -5.41 8.41 -13.35
CA GLU A 163 -4.91 7.27 -12.61
C GLU A 163 -3.73 6.62 -13.34
N PHE A 164 -2.56 6.61 -12.71
CA PHE A 164 -1.37 5.97 -13.26
C PHE A 164 -1.35 4.48 -12.91
N VAL A 165 -1.47 3.62 -13.93
CA VAL A 165 -1.37 2.15 -13.78
C VAL A 165 -0.15 1.65 -14.53
N ALA A 166 0.83 1.11 -13.78
CA ALA A 166 2.00 0.47 -14.35
C ALA A 166 1.81 -1.06 -14.37
N ALA A 167 1.62 -1.63 -15.55
CA ALA A 167 1.63 -3.07 -15.75
C ALA A 167 3.07 -3.52 -16.04
N VAL A 168 3.71 -4.13 -15.04
CA VAL A 168 5.01 -4.77 -15.23
C VAL A 168 4.77 -6.26 -15.41
N GLU A 169 4.96 -6.72 -16.64
CA GLU A 169 4.95 -8.14 -16.93
C GLU A 169 6.26 -8.75 -16.41
N CYS A 170 6.18 -9.51 -15.32
CA CYS A 170 7.30 -10.30 -14.85
C CYS A 170 7.35 -11.58 -15.68
N SER A 171 8.06 -11.55 -16.81
CA SER A 171 8.38 -12.76 -17.55
C SER A 171 9.38 -13.58 -16.72
N VAL A 172 8.87 -14.41 -15.82
CA VAL A 172 9.66 -15.49 -15.25
C VAL A 172 9.97 -16.43 -16.41
N PHE A 173 11.23 -16.45 -16.85
CA PHE A 173 11.74 -17.47 -17.77
C PHE A 173 11.78 -18.81 -17.01
N GLN A 174 10.62 -19.41 -16.80
CA GLN A 174 10.51 -20.82 -16.45
C GLN A 174 10.72 -21.61 -17.74
N GLY A 175 11.79 -22.40 -17.78
CA GLY A 175 11.97 -23.41 -18.81
C GLY A 175 10.78 -24.37 -18.81
N GLN A 176 10.23 -24.61 -20.01
CA GLN A 176 9.19 -25.59 -20.38
C GLN A 176 7.77 -25.20 -19.89
N GLN A 177 6.75 -24.99 -20.74
CA GLN A 177 6.32 -25.72 -21.93
C GLN A 177 5.70 -24.72 -22.92
N GLN A 178 6.16 -24.74 -24.17
CA GLN A 178 5.75 -23.79 -25.20
C GLN A 178 4.35 -24.14 -25.69
N LEU A 179 3.33 -23.40 -25.26
CA LEU A 179 2.07 -23.32 -26.00
C LEU A 179 2.42 -22.76 -27.38
N GLN A 180 2.33 -23.58 -28.43
CA GLN A 180 2.69 -23.19 -29.79
C GLN A 180 1.65 -22.20 -30.36
N LEU A 181 1.67 -20.96 -29.87
CA LEU A 181 1.19 -19.84 -30.67
C LEU A 181 2.29 -19.54 -31.70
N PRO A 182 1.95 -19.43 -33.01
CA PRO A 182 2.94 -19.23 -34.05
C PRO A 182 3.81 -18.02 -33.71
N GLN A 183 5.13 -18.16 -33.75
CA GLN A 183 6.09 -17.11 -33.34
C GLN A 183 5.83 -15.74 -34.01
N LYS A 184 5.25 -15.75 -35.22
CA LYS A 184 4.85 -14.54 -35.95
C LYS A 184 3.72 -13.76 -35.26
N PHE A 185 2.86 -14.44 -34.50
CA PHE A 185 1.73 -13.84 -33.79
C PHE A 185 2.18 -13.17 -32.48
N LEU A 186 3.10 -13.81 -31.75
CA LEU A 186 3.65 -13.23 -30.52
C LEU A 186 4.56 -12.02 -30.80
N SER A 187 5.35 -12.05 -31.89
CA SER A 187 6.15 -10.87 -32.27
C SER A 187 5.27 -9.71 -32.74
N ALA A 188 4.21 -9.98 -33.51
CA ALA A 188 3.26 -8.95 -33.93
C ALA A 188 2.48 -8.35 -32.76
N LEU A 189 2.02 -9.17 -31.79
CA LEU A 189 1.32 -8.70 -30.61
C LEU A 189 2.23 -7.86 -29.70
N TYR A 190 3.48 -8.31 -29.50
CA TYR A 190 4.46 -7.60 -28.68
C TYR A 190 4.90 -6.26 -29.31
N ILE A 191 5.11 -6.24 -30.63
CA ILE A 191 5.40 -5.00 -31.38
C ILE A 191 4.21 -4.04 -31.32
N GLY A 192 2.99 -4.56 -31.49
CA GLY A 192 1.75 -3.77 -31.39
C GLY A 192 1.57 -3.12 -30.03
N LEU A 193 1.78 -3.88 -28.94
CA LEU A 193 1.70 -3.35 -27.58
C LEU A 193 2.79 -2.31 -27.29
N LYS A 194 4.03 -2.54 -27.74
CA LYS A 194 5.14 -1.57 -27.62
C LYS A 194 4.91 -0.29 -28.43
N GLN A 195 4.25 -0.38 -29.57
CA GLN A 195 3.93 0.77 -30.41
C GLN A 195 2.80 1.59 -29.78
N GLN A 196 1.72 0.93 -29.33
CA GLN A 196 0.61 1.57 -28.64
C GLN A 196 1.02 2.26 -27.32
N GLN A 197 1.97 1.69 -26.58
CA GLN A 197 2.54 2.34 -25.39
C GLN A 197 3.38 3.57 -25.73
N ARG A 198 4.21 3.51 -26.80
CA ARG A 198 4.98 4.67 -27.28
C ARG A 198 4.09 5.81 -27.76
N ASP A 199 3.00 5.49 -28.46
CA ASP A 199 2.10 6.52 -29.01
C ASP A 199 1.27 7.21 -27.92
N ARG A 200 0.85 6.47 -26.88
CA ARG A 200 0.25 7.07 -25.68
C ARG A 200 1.23 7.95 -24.89
N GLN A 201 2.49 7.53 -24.79
CA GLN A 201 3.51 8.33 -24.11
C GLN A 201 3.86 9.61 -24.88
N LYS A 202 3.79 9.59 -26.23
CA LYS A 202 3.94 10.78 -27.07
C LYS A 202 2.75 11.73 -26.96
N GLN A 203 1.51 11.24 -26.92
CA GLN A 203 0.35 12.09 -26.68
C GLN A 203 0.42 12.80 -25.33
N PHE A 204 0.81 12.08 -24.27
CA PHE A 204 1.00 12.65 -22.94
C PHE A 204 2.07 13.76 -22.91
N GLN A 205 3.18 13.59 -23.64
CA GLN A 205 4.22 14.62 -23.76
C GLN A 205 3.78 15.84 -24.59
N LEU A 206 2.91 15.65 -25.58
CA LEU A 206 2.35 16.74 -26.38
C LEU A 206 1.31 17.54 -25.59
N GLU A 207 0.49 16.87 -24.78
CA GLU A 207 -0.50 17.51 -23.91
C GLU A 207 0.18 18.37 -22.83
N LEU A 208 1.23 17.85 -22.18
CA LEU A 208 2.08 18.61 -21.25
C LEU A 208 2.81 19.80 -21.90
N ARG A 209 3.01 19.77 -23.23
CA ARG A 209 3.63 20.87 -23.97
C ARG A 209 2.60 21.92 -24.40
N GLY A 210 1.39 21.51 -24.76
CA GLY A 210 0.28 22.41 -25.06
C GLY A 210 -0.20 23.21 -23.85
N GLU A 211 -0.20 22.62 -22.65
CA GLU A 211 -0.52 23.33 -21.41
C GLU A 211 0.52 24.40 -21.03
N ARG A 212 1.75 24.31 -21.53
CA ARG A 212 2.78 25.35 -21.31
C ARG A 212 2.67 26.54 -22.27
N GLU A 213 2.04 26.37 -23.43
CA GLU A 213 1.85 27.46 -24.41
C GLU A 213 0.57 28.29 -24.13
N MET A 214 -0.37 27.79 -23.31
CA MET A 214 -1.55 28.56 -22.87
C MET A 214 -1.34 29.37 -21.56
N VAL A 215 -0.15 29.33 -20.96
CA VAL A 215 0.18 30.06 -19.71
C VAL A 215 1.22 31.17 -19.96
N GLN A 216 1.21 31.79 -21.14
CA GLN A 216 1.93 33.04 -21.40
C GLN A 216 0.98 34.14 -21.85
#